data_AF-A0A2G8SHL0-F1
#
_entry.id   AF-A0A2G8SHL0-F1
#
_cell.length_a   1.000
_cell.length_b   1.000
_cell.length_c   1.000
_cell.angle_alpha   90.00
_cell.angle_beta   90.00
_cell.angle_gamma   90.00
#
_symmetry.space_group_name_H-M   'P 1'
#
loop_
_entity.id
_entity.type
_entity.pdbx_description
1 polymer ?
#
loop_
_entity_poly.entity_id
_entity_poly.type
_entity_poly.pdbx_seq_one_letter_code
_entity_poly.pdbx_strand_id
1 'polypeptide(L)'
;MASVALSTVLDSGAPDGRTDYTTIVLIHGRVMGQSGTFKKLLPLASGHGVGIIAANRRDYPGSHPYTPEERARLERLAAASPEAADVRSEAENFLRERGREVYDYLVDLVKREAIPPTRAEGDDARGGIVLVGWSV
;
A
#
# COMPACT_ATOMS: atom_id res chain seq x y z
N MET A 1 -14.37 1.33 14.33
CA MET A 1 -13.69 1.55 13.03
C MET A 1 -12.57 0.53 12.95
N ALA A 2 -12.44 -0.23 11.86
CA ALA A 2 -11.34 -1.18 11.74
C ALA A 2 -10.03 -0.39 11.73
N SER A 3 -9.11 -0.68 12.66
CA SER A 3 -7.78 -0.09 12.67
C SER A 3 -7.07 -0.52 11.40
N VAL A 4 -6.84 0.40 10.47
CA VAL A 4 -6.16 0.10 9.21
C VAL A 4 -4.67 -0.06 9.48
N ALA A 5 -4.12 -1.23 9.16
CA ALA A 5 -2.73 -1.56 9.45
C ALA A 5 -1.72 -0.64 8.74
N LEU A 6 -2.09 -0.14 7.56
CA LEU A 6 -1.34 0.81 6.76
C LEU A 6 -1.79 2.25 7.04
N SER A 7 -0.89 3.20 6.85
CA SER A 7 -1.17 4.63 7.00
C SER A 7 -0.82 5.42 5.74
N THR A 8 -1.74 6.25 5.26
CA THR A 8 -1.46 7.25 4.23
C THR A 8 -0.48 8.30 4.78
N VAL A 9 0.63 8.53 4.08
CA VAL A 9 1.67 9.50 4.50
C VAL A 9 1.71 10.71 3.59
N LEU A 10 1.54 10.47 2.29
CA LEU A 10 1.52 11.50 1.27
C LEU A 10 0.29 11.31 0.41
N ASP A 11 -0.36 12.42 0.10
CA ASP A 11 -1.51 12.46 -0.80
C ASP A 11 -1.41 13.74 -1.64
N SER A 12 -1.47 13.59 -2.96
CA SER A 12 -1.55 14.74 -3.88
C SER A 12 -2.96 15.34 -3.94
N GLY A 13 -3.97 14.61 -3.47
CA GLY A 13 -5.38 14.89 -3.70
C GLY A 13 -5.79 14.61 -5.14
N ALA A 14 -7.03 14.99 -5.45
CA ALA A 14 -7.58 14.95 -6.79
C ALA A 14 -6.85 15.95 -7.72
N PRO A 15 -6.50 15.56 -8.96
CA PRO A 15 -6.00 16.48 -9.97
C PRO A 15 -7.07 17.51 -10.37
N ASP A 16 -6.63 18.73 -10.68
CA ASP A 16 -7.51 19.88 -10.87
C ASP A 16 -8.50 19.67 -12.02
N GLY A 17 -9.78 19.92 -11.74
CA GLY A 17 -10.85 19.88 -12.74
C GLY A 17 -11.18 18.49 -13.30
N ARG A 18 -10.64 17.40 -12.73
CA ARG A 18 -10.94 16.02 -13.17
C ARG A 18 -11.70 15.24 -12.11
N THR A 19 -12.71 14.51 -12.55
CA THR A 19 -13.58 13.67 -11.69
C THR A 19 -13.47 12.18 -11.98
N ASP A 20 -12.68 11.82 -12.99
CA ASP A 20 -12.52 10.47 -13.53
C ASP A 20 -11.04 10.04 -13.54
N TYR A 21 -10.22 10.63 -12.69
CA TYR A 21 -8.79 10.34 -12.65
C TYR A 21 -8.49 8.98 -12.00
N THR A 22 -7.40 8.35 -12.44
CA THR A 22 -6.87 7.15 -11.81
C THR A 22 -6.04 7.53 -10.59
N THR A 23 -6.21 6.78 -9.50
CA THR A 23 -5.41 6.95 -8.28
C THR A 23 -4.29 5.93 -8.23
N ILE A 24 -3.06 6.41 -8.12
CA ILE A 24 -1.86 5.58 -7.98
C ILE A 24 -1.54 5.46 -6.49
N VAL A 25 -1.60 4.24 -5.96
CA VAL A 25 -1.22 3.92 -4.58
C VAL A 25 0.18 3.31 -4.57
N LEU A 26 1.12 4.00 -3.94
CA LEU A 26 2.53 3.64 -3.86
C LEU A 26 2.83 2.97 -2.53
N ILE A 27 3.44 1.78 -2.58
CA ILE A 27 3.92 1.02 -1.41
C ILE A 27 5.43 0.84 -1.51
N HIS A 28 6.15 1.24 -0.45
CA HIS A 28 7.61 1.14 -0.39
C HIS A 28 8.10 -0.24 0.09
N GLY A 29 9.31 -0.61 -0.34
CA GLY A 29 10.06 -1.78 0.12
C GLY A 29 10.81 -1.53 1.43
N ARG A 30 11.70 -2.46 1.80
CA ARG A 30 12.37 -2.49 3.11
C ARG A 30 13.46 -1.44 3.28
N VAL A 31 14.31 -1.26 2.27
CA VAL A 31 15.58 -0.51 2.40
C VAL A 31 15.38 1.00 2.28
N MET A 32 14.50 1.46 1.39
CA MET A 32 14.16 2.89 1.22
C MET A 32 12.96 3.24 2.12
N GLY A 33 13.10 2.92 3.40
CA GLY A 33 12.06 2.59 4.39
C GLY A 33 11.09 3.69 4.84
N GLN A 34 10.52 4.46 3.91
CA GLN A 34 9.28 5.20 4.13
C GLN A 34 8.72 5.75 2.81
N SER A 35 7.40 5.93 2.79
CA SER A 35 6.66 6.57 1.70
C SER A 35 7.15 7.97 1.33
N GLY A 36 7.89 8.65 2.24
CA GLY A 36 8.54 9.93 1.98
C GLY A 36 9.44 9.94 0.74
N THR A 37 9.98 8.79 0.32
CA THR A 37 10.80 8.65 -0.90
C THR A 37 10.04 9.08 -2.16
N PHE A 38 8.70 8.96 -2.16
CA PHE A 38 7.86 9.32 -3.30
C PHE A 38 7.44 10.79 -3.34
N LYS A 39 7.87 11.63 -2.38
CA LYS A 39 7.45 13.04 -2.27
C LYS A 39 7.64 13.84 -3.56
N LYS A 40 8.68 13.54 -4.34
CA LYS A 40 8.96 14.23 -5.61
C LYS A 40 7.94 13.93 -6.73
N LEU A 41 7.12 12.88 -6.58
CA LEU A 41 6.08 12.53 -7.55
C LEU A 41 4.80 13.36 -7.36
N LEU A 42 4.49 13.78 -6.13
CA LEU A 42 3.25 14.49 -5.81
C LEU A 42 3.02 15.74 -6.68
N PRO A 43 4.01 16.64 -6.88
CA PRO A 43 3.81 17.82 -7.71
C PRO A 43 3.57 17.52 -9.19
N LEU A 44 3.90 16.31 -9.66
CA LEU A 44 3.71 15.90 -11.05
C LEU A 44 2.31 15.32 -11.30
N ALA A 45 1.56 15.00 -10.24
CA ALA A 45 0.29 14.28 -10.31
C ALA A 45 -0.77 15.04 -11.13
N SER A 46 -1.02 16.32 -10.79
CA SER A 46 -2.02 17.15 -11.47
C SER A 46 -1.71 17.30 -12.97
N GLY A 47 -0.44 17.53 -13.32
CA GLY A 47 0.00 17.65 -14.72
C GLY A 47 -0.21 16.38 -15.57
N HIS A 48 -0.28 15.21 -14.93
CA HIS A 48 -0.56 13.94 -15.59
C HIS A 48 -2.03 13.48 -15.42
N GLY A 49 -2.87 14.27 -14.75
CA GLY A 49 -4.27 13.93 -14.52
C GLY A 49 -4.47 12.69 -13.65
N VAL A 50 -3.57 12.43 -12.70
CA VAL A 50 -3.64 11.31 -11.76
C VAL A 50 -3.64 11.81 -10.31
N GLY A 51 -4.21 11.02 -9.41
CA GLY A 51 -4.00 11.18 -7.97
C GLY A 51 -2.86 10.27 -7.51
N ILE A 52 -2.02 10.71 -6.58
CA ILE A 52 -0.93 9.93 -6.02
C ILE A 52 -1.08 9.86 -4.51
N ILE A 53 -1.11 8.63 -3.99
CA ILE A 53 -1.18 8.34 -2.56
C ILE A 53 -0.01 7.42 -2.23
N ALA A 54 0.81 7.79 -1.24
CA ALA A 54 1.88 6.94 -0.73
C ALA A 54 1.56 6.50 0.69
N ALA A 55 1.58 5.18 0.92
CA ALA A 55 1.19 4.57 2.18
C ALA A 55 2.33 3.77 2.80
N ASN A 56 2.53 3.98 4.09
CA ASN A 56 3.44 3.17 4.89
C ASN A 56 2.81 1.83 5.21
N ARG A 57 3.62 0.77 5.04
CA ARG A 57 3.28 -0.58 5.49
C ARG A 57 3.20 -0.61 7.02
N ARG A 58 2.53 -1.63 7.56
CA ARG A 58 2.52 -1.92 9.00
C ARG A 58 3.95 -1.90 9.58
N ASP A 59 4.08 -1.44 10.82
CA ASP A 59 5.34 -1.29 11.57
C ASP A 59 6.29 -0.18 11.07
N TYR A 60 5.86 0.65 10.11
CA TYR A 60 6.55 1.89 9.74
C TYR A 60 5.95 3.13 10.45
N PRO A 61 6.67 4.27 10.50
CA PRO A 61 6.16 5.47 11.17
C PRO A 61 4.76 5.88 10.71
N GLY A 62 3.86 6.13 11.67
CA GLY A 62 2.46 6.50 11.42
C GLY A 62 1.50 5.33 11.18
N SER A 63 2.01 4.12 10.96
CA SER A 63 1.22 2.90 10.78
C SER A 63 1.05 2.14 12.09
N HIS A 64 0.22 1.09 12.09
CA HIS A 64 0.03 0.25 13.27
C HIS A 64 1.30 -0.57 13.53
N PRO A 65 1.85 -0.62 14.75
CA PRO A 65 3.03 -1.43 15.04
C PRO A 65 2.71 -2.94 15.07
N TYR A 66 3.74 -3.78 14.96
CA TYR A 66 3.62 -5.18 15.38
C TYR A 66 3.62 -5.30 16.91
N THR A 67 2.85 -6.26 17.42
CA THR A 67 2.98 -6.67 18.82
C THR A 67 4.33 -7.38 19.04
N PRO A 68 4.80 -7.46 20.29
CA PRO A 68 6.02 -8.21 20.61
C PRO A 68 5.99 -9.65 20.10
N GLU A 69 4.84 -10.31 20.14
CA GLU A 69 4.65 -11.70 19.70
C GLU A 69 4.76 -11.83 18.18
N GLU A 70 4.16 -10.91 17.43
CA GLU A 70 4.26 -10.86 15.97
C GLU A 70 5.70 -10.55 15.53
N ARG A 71 6.40 -9.67 16.24
CA ARG A 71 7.82 -9.38 15.99
C ARG A 71 8.70 -10.58 16.26
N ALA A 72 8.50 -11.26 17.39
CA ALA A 72 9.22 -12.48 17.71
C ALA A 72 8.96 -13.60 16.69
N ARG A 73 7.72 -13.69 16.17
CA ARG A 73 7.37 -14.60 15.07
C ARG A 73 8.19 -14.32 13.81
N LEU A 74 8.25 -13.04 13.40
CA LEU A 74 9.05 -12.60 12.26
C LEU A 74 10.53 -12.90 12.41
N GLU A 75 11.11 -12.62 13.57
CA GLU A 75 12.52 -12.88 13.86
C GLU A 75 12.85 -14.37 13.78
N ARG A 76 11.98 -15.24 14.32
CA ARG A 76 12.13 -16.69 14.19
C ARG A 76 12.09 -17.13 12.73
N LEU A 77 11.13 -16.65 11.94
CA LEU A 77 11.03 -16.98 10.52
C LEU A 77 12.25 -16.51 9.73
N ALA A 78 12.78 -15.33 10.05
CA ALA A 78 13.96 -14.77 9.40
C ALA A 78 15.25 -15.54 9.72
N ALA A 79 15.34 -16.15 10.91
CA ALA A 79 16.49 -16.94 11.34
C ALA A 79 16.39 -18.43 10.95
N ALA A 80 15.21 -18.91 10.57
CA ALA A 80 14.96 -20.31 10.25
C ALA A 80 15.44 -20.70 8.83
N SER A 81 15.68 -22.01 8.62
CA SER A 81 15.96 -22.53 7.29
C SER A 81 14.68 -22.55 6.44
N PRO A 82 14.66 -21.95 5.24
CA PRO A 82 13.47 -21.87 4.38
C PRO A 82 13.06 -23.22 3.77
N GLU A 83 13.88 -24.26 3.93
CA GLU A 83 13.61 -25.62 3.45
C GLU A 83 12.77 -26.44 4.43
N ALA A 84 12.59 -25.98 5.67
CA ALA A 84 11.70 -26.62 6.62
C ALA A 84 10.23 -26.31 6.23
N ALA A 85 9.43 -27.36 6.04
CA ALA A 85 8.08 -27.23 5.48
C ALA A 85 7.14 -26.40 6.37
N ASP A 86 7.27 -26.53 7.70
CA ASP A 86 6.56 -25.76 8.70
C ASP A 86 6.90 -24.26 8.63
N VAL A 87 8.20 -23.93 8.51
CA VAL A 87 8.70 -22.56 8.34
C VAL A 87 8.14 -21.94 7.07
N ARG A 88 8.13 -22.70 5.96
CA ARG A 88 7.59 -22.23 4.69
C ARG A 88 6.10 -21.92 4.78
N SER A 89 5.29 -22.86 5.28
CA SER A 89 3.85 -22.66 5.45
C SER A 89 3.54 -21.49 6.38
N GLU A 90 4.33 -21.30 7.44
CA GLU A 90 4.17 -20.18 8.35
C GLU A 90 4.53 -18.83 7.68
N ALA A 91 5.60 -18.79 6.89
CA ALA A 91 5.99 -17.62 6.12
C ALA A 91 4.93 -17.25 5.05
N GLU A 92 4.36 -18.26 4.37
CA GLU A 92 3.27 -18.06 3.42
C GLU A 92 2.02 -17.47 4.10
N ASN A 93 1.65 -17.99 5.27
CA ASN A 93 0.55 -17.44 6.06
C ASN A 93 0.84 -15.99 6.48
N PHE A 94 2.06 -15.70 6.92
CA PHE A 94 2.46 -14.34 7.25
C PHE A 94 2.34 -13.40 6.03
N LEU A 95 2.81 -13.80 4.85
CA LEU A 95 2.67 -12.99 3.63
C LEU A 95 1.20 -12.79 3.22
N ARG A 96 0.36 -13.81 3.40
CA ARG A 96 -1.09 -13.72 3.16
C ARG A 96 -1.75 -12.67 4.06
N GLU A 97 -1.38 -12.62 5.34
CA GLU A 97 -1.85 -11.58 6.26
C GLU A 97 -1.45 -10.18 5.80
N ARG A 98 -0.21 -9.97 5.32
CA ARG A 98 0.24 -8.67 4.78
C ARG A 98 -0.52 -8.28 3.52
N GLY A 99 -0.81 -9.24 2.64
CA GLY A 99 -1.67 -9.02 1.48
C GLY A 99 -3.08 -8.59 1.89
N ARG A 100 -3.61 -9.19 2.96
CA ARG A 100 -4.91 -8.81 3.53
C ARG A 100 -4.90 -7.39 4.09
N GLU A 101 -3.83 -6.98 4.78
CA GLU A 101 -3.68 -5.61 5.28
C GLU A 101 -3.71 -4.57 4.16
N VAL A 102 -3.03 -4.83 3.04
CA VAL A 102 -3.08 -3.95 1.84
C VAL A 102 -4.49 -3.92 1.26
N TYR A 103 -5.16 -5.08 1.14
CA TYR A 103 -6.54 -5.17 0.65
C TYR A 103 -7.50 -4.34 1.51
N ASP A 104 -7.47 -4.53 2.84
CA ASP A 104 -8.37 -3.83 3.75
C ASP A 104 -8.10 -2.32 3.73
N TYR A 105 -6.83 -1.89 3.62
CA TYR A 105 -6.47 -0.49 3.41
C TYR A 105 -7.05 0.08 2.11
N LEU A 106 -6.93 -0.65 0.98
CA LEU A 106 -7.46 -0.18 -0.30
C LEU A 106 -8.99 -0.08 -0.28
N VAL A 107 -9.68 -1.03 0.36
CA VAL A 107 -11.14 -0.98 0.52
C VAL A 107 -11.57 0.23 1.34
N ASP A 108 -10.86 0.54 2.43
CA ASP A 108 -11.11 1.73 3.23
C ASP A 108 -10.82 3.02 2.44
N LEU A 109 -9.69 3.05 1.74
CA LEU A 109 -9.27 4.18 0.91
C LEU A 109 -10.30 4.53 -0.17
N VAL A 110 -10.81 3.52 -0.89
CA VAL A 110 -11.85 3.72 -1.91
C VAL A 110 -13.08 4.42 -1.33
N LYS A 111 -13.50 4.02 -0.12
CA LYS A 111 -14.68 4.57 0.55
C LYS A 111 -14.41 5.97 1.10
N ARG A 112 -13.25 6.16 1.74
CA ARG A 112 -12.89 7.39 2.44
C ARG A 112 -12.62 8.54 1.47
N GLU A 113 -11.88 8.28 0.40
CA GLU A 113 -11.50 9.29 -0.60
C GLU A 113 -12.47 9.35 -1.79
N ALA A 114 -13.55 8.56 -1.76
CA ALA A 114 -14.53 8.44 -2.83
C ALA A 114 -13.89 8.22 -4.23
N ILE A 115 -12.94 7.29 -4.29
CA ILE A 115 -12.15 7.03 -5.50
C ILE A 115 -13.09 6.70 -6.68
N PRO A 116 -12.98 7.41 -7.82
CA PRO A 116 -13.83 7.15 -8.97
C PRO A 116 -13.74 5.68 -9.42
N PRO A 117 -14.85 5.01 -9.74
CA PRO A 117 -14.78 3.66 -10.32
C PRO A 117 -14.13 3.72 -11.69
N THR A 118 -13.55 2.60 -12.14
CA THR A 118 -13.03 2.49 -13.50
C THR A 118 -14.17 2.70 -14.51
N ARG A 119 -13.99 3.65 -15.42
CA ARG A 119 -14.89 3.94 -16.55
C ARG A 119 -14.22 3.45 -17.83
N ALA A 120 -15.00 2.80 -18.68
CA ALA A 120 -14.59 2.18 -19.95
C ALA A 120 -13.59 1.01 -19.81
N GLU A 121 -13.46 0.24 -20.89
CA GLU A 121 -12.47 -0.82 -21.07
C GLU A 121 -11.49 -0.43 -22.19
N GLY A 122 -10.26 -0.94 -22.17
CA GLY A 122 -9.23 -0.63 -23.18
C GLY A 122 -8.41 0.63 -22.86
N ASP A 123 -7.84 1.25 -23.90
CA ASP A 123 -6.85 2.35 -23.76
C ASP A 123 -7.44 3.65 -23.14
N ASP A 124 -8.76 3.79 -23.19
CA ASP A 124 -9.51 4.90 -22.61
C ASP A 124 -9.99 4.63 -21.18
N ALA A 125 -9.58 3.52 -20.57
CA ALA A 125 -9.91 3.22 -19.18
C ALA A 125 -9.37 4.33 -18.26
N ARG A 126 -10.25 4.91 -17.46
CA ARG A 126 -9.96 5.99 -16.50
C ARG A 126 -10.63 5.70 -15.17
N GLY A 127 -10.17 6.32 -14.08
CA GLY A 127 -10.65 5.99 -12.74
C GLY A 127 -9.93 4.79 -12.12
N GLY A 128 -10.44 4.34 -10.98
CA GLY A 128 -9.95 3.19 -10.25
C GLY A 128 -8.62 3.42 -9.54
N ILE A 129 -7.99 2.30 -9.16
CA ILE A 129 -6.72 2.28 -8.44
C ILE A 129 -5.68 1.49 -9.24
N VAL A 130 -4.47 2.04 -9.32
CA VAL A 130 -3.26 1.32 -9.69
C VAL A 130 -2.40 1.16 -8.45
N LEU A 131 -2.09 -0.08 -8.07
CA LEU A 131 -1.19 -0.38 -6.96
C LEU A 131 0.24 -0.58 -7.49
N VAL A 132 1.20 0.19 -6.97
CA VAL A 132 2.61 0.11 -7.36
C VAL A 132 3.46 -0.21 -6.14
N GLY A 133 4.15 -1.35 -6.19
CA GLY A 133 5.16 -1.73 -5.21
C GLY A 133 6.56 -1.39 -5.70
N TRP A 134 7.40 -0.85 -4.82
CA TRP A 134 8.83 -0.64 -5.10
C TRP A 134 9.69 -1.49 -4.17
N SER A 135 10.47 -2.41 -4.74
CA SER A 135 11.36 -3.32 -3.99
C SER A 135 10.59 -4.27 -3.04
N VAL A 136 11.32 -4.96 -2.16
CA VAL A 136 10.81 -5.92 -1.15
C VAL A 136 11.04 -5.40 0.26
#